data_AF-A0AAW9SN07-F1
#
_entry.id   AF-A0AAW9SN07-F1
#
_cell.length_a   1.000
_cell.length_b   1.000
_cell.length_c   1.000
_cell.angle_alpha   90.00
_cell.angle_beta   90.00
_cell.angle_gamma   90.00
#
_symmetry.space_group_name_H-M   'P 1'
#
loop_
_entity.id
_entity.type
_entity.pdbx_description
1 polymer ?
#
loop_
_entity_poly.entity_id
_entity_poly.type
_entity_poly.pdbx_seq_one_letter_code
_entity_poly.pdbx_strand_id
1 'polypeptide(L)'
;MLVGVLSLVMGFQNAITTMISRARVRTTHVSGMATDLGIELAAMLGPEQVRRGALPGLWLHGLTLVAFAVGGVLGTAIFLGLGNWLLPILGAALLALALPDIARVHRRRA
;
A
#
# COMPACT_ATOMS: atom_id res chain seq x y z
N MET A 1 24.94 1.99 -7.56
CA MET A 1 24.46 1.85 -8.94
C MET A 1 23.67 0.56 -9.19
N LEU A 2 24.17 -0.62 -8.80
CA LEU A 2 23.47 -1.90 -9.02
C LEU A 2 22.05 -1.96 -8.43
N VAL A 3 21.87 -1.46 -7.19
CA VAL A 3 20.55 -1.43 -6.52
C VAL A 3 19.51 -0.64 -7.31
N GLY A 4 19.90 0.50 -7.91
CA GLY A 4 18.99 1.31 -8.72
C GLY A 4 18.56 0.59 -10.00
N VAL A 5 19.50 -0.09 -10.67
CA VAL A 5 19.21 -0.87 -11.88
C VAL A 5 18.31 -2.07 -11.57
N LEU A 6 18.57 -2.80 -10.49
CA LEU A 6 17.75 -3.93 -10.07
C LEU A 6 16.32 -3.51 -9.66
N SER A 7 16.19 -2.41 -8.92
CA SER A 7 14.87 -1.86 -8.58
C SER A 7 14.08 -1.41 -9.82
N LEU A 8 14.76 -0.84 -10.81
CA LEU A 8 14.14 -0.44 -12.08
C LEU A 8 13.66 -1.67 -12.88
N VAL A 9 14.49 -2.70 -13.01
CA VAL A 9 14.15 -3.96 -13.71
C VAL A 9 12.98 -4.67 -13.03
N MET A 10 12.94 -4.70 -11.69
CA MET A 10 11.83 -5.25 -10.92
C MET A 10 10.52 -4.47 -11.15
N GLY A 11 10.58 -3.13 -11.18
CA GLY A 11 9.43 -2.29 -11.51
C GLY A 11 8.91 -2.55 -12.92
N PHE A 12 9.80 -2.70 -13.90
CA PHE A 12 9.42 -3.07 -15.27
C PHE A 12 8.76 -4.45 -15.34
N GLN A 13 9.26 -5.44 -14.60
CA GLN A 13 8.66 -6.78 -14.56
C GLN A 13 7.21 -6.74 -14.07
N ASN A 14 6.92 -5.91 -13.06
CA ASN A 14 5.55 -5.71 -12.57
C ASN A 14 4.67 -5.01 -13.61
N ALA A 15 5.19 -3.97 -14.29
CA ALA A 15 4.42 -3.21 -15.29
C ALA A 15 4.06 -4.06 -16.51
N ILE A 16 5.04 -4.81 -17.04
CA ILE A 16 4.86 -5.69 -18.21
C ILE A 16 3.85 -6.79 -17.91
N THR A 17 3.90 -7.37 -16.70
CA THR A 17 2.95 -8.41 -16.27
C THR A 17 1.52 -7.86 -16.22
N THR A 18 1.32 -6.65 -15.67
CA THR A 18 0.01 -5.97 -15.64
C THR A 18 -0.52 -5.72 -17.06
N MET A 19 0.34 -5.26 -17.98
CA MET A 19 -0.05 -5.02 -19.38
C MET A 19 -0.44 -6.29 -20.13
N ILE A 20 0.40 -7.34 -20.07
CA ILE A 20 0.15 -8.63 -20.74
C ILE A 20 -1.10 -9.29 -20.17
N SER A 21 -1.30 -9.19 -18.85
CA SER A 21 -2.45 -9.78 -18.17
C SER A 21 -3.75 -8.99 -18.38
N ARG A 22 -3.75 -7.82 -19.04
CA ARG A 22 -4.90 -6.89 -19.08
C ARG A 22 -5.46 -6.61 -17.69
N ALA A 23 -4.59 -6.34 -16.71
CA ALA A 23 -4.93 -6.12 -15.30
C ALA A 23 -5.64 -7.28 -14.56
N ARG A 24 -5.63 -8.53 -15.09
CA ARG A 24 -6.18 -9.71 -14.39
C ARG A 24 -5.30 -10.27 -13.26
N VAL A 25 -3.98 -10.14 -13.36
CA VAL A 25 -3.01 -10.57 -12.35
C VAL A 25 -2.46 -9.32 -11.67
N ARG A 26 -2.90 -9.05 -10.43
CA ARG A 26 -2.38 -7.95 -9.60
C ARG A 26 -1.38 -8.49 -8.59
N THR A 27 -0.22 -7.84 -8.51
CA THR A 27 0.70 -8.02 -7.39
C THR A 27 0.15 -7.30 -6.16
N THR A 28 -0.11 -8.01 -5.06
CA THR A 28 -0.75 -7.48 -3.84
C THR A 28 0.20 -6.70 -2.91
N HIS A 29 1.46 -6.51 -3.31
CA HIS A 29 2.47 -5.81 -2.52
C HIS A 29 2.54 -4.30 -2.84
N VAL A 30 3.18 -3.52 -1.97
CA VAL A 30 3.41 -2.07 -2.15
C VAL A 30 4.09 -1.75 -3.49
N SER A 31 4.95 -2.65 -3.98
CA SER A 31 5.60 -2.53 -5.29
C SER A 31 4.60 -2.60 -6.47
N GLY A 32 3.52 -3.36 -6.32
CA GLY A 32 2.42 -3.39 -7.27
C GLY A 32 1.66 -2.08 -7.34
N MET A 33 1.26 -1.55 -6.18
CA MET A 33 0.60 -0.24 -6.10
C MET A 33 1.47 0.90 -6.65
N ALA A 34 2.79 0.86 -6.41
CA ALA A 34 3.71 1.83 -6.97
C ALA A 34 3.83 1.71 -8.51
N THR A 35 3.70 0.50 -9.05
CA THR A 35 3.72 0.24 -10.50
C THR A 35 2.45 0.74 -11.15
N ASP A 36 1.29 0.43 -10.57
CA ASP A 36 -0.02 0.87 -11.05
C ASP A 36 -0.12 2.41 -11.02
N LEU A 37 0.39 3.04 -9.95
CA LEU A 37 0.53 4.49 -9.87
C LEU A 37 1.39 5.05 -11.02
N GLY A 38 2.51 4.39 -11.34
CA GLY A 38 3.37 4.77 -12.47
C GLY A 38 2.67 4.68 -13.83
N ILE A 39 1.87 3.62 -14.05
CA ILE A 39 1.06 3.44 -15.26
C ILE A 39 -0.02 4.53 -15.36
N GLU A 40 -0.69 4.84 -14.25
CA GLU A 40 -1.72 5.89 -14.19
C GLU A 40 -1.12 7.29 -14.41
N LEU A 41 0.09 7.56 -13.88
CA LEU A 41 0.84 8.78 -14.17
C LEU A 41 1.22 8.89 -15.65
N ALA A 42 1.67 7.79 -16.27
CA ALA A 42 1.96 7.76 -17.70
C ALA A 42 0.68 7.98 -18.54
N ALA A 43 -0.45 7.43 -18.11
CA ALA A 43 -1.76 7.66 -18.73
C ALA A 43 -2.21 9.13 -18.68
N MET A 44 -1.71 9.92 -17.73
CA MET A 44 -1.99 11.36 -17.67
C MET A 44 -1.39 12.16 -18.82
N LEU A 45 -0.34 11.64 -19.47
CA LEU A 45 0.27 12.25 -20.66
C LEU A 45 -0.50 11.92 -21.95
N GLY A 46 -1.51 11.04 -21.87
CA GLY A 46 -2.35 10.62 -22.99
C GLY A 46 -3.55 11.54 -23.25
N PRO A 47 -4.39 11.20 -24.25
CA PRO A 47 -5.61 11.93 -24.59
C PRO A 47 -6.58 12.06 -23.41
N GLU A 48 -7.46 13.07 -23.44
CA GLU A 48 -8.32 13.42 -22.31
C GLU A 48 -9.25 12.27 -21.85
N GLN A 49 -9.72 11.41 -22.77
CA GLN A 49 -10.51 10.23 -22.40
C GLN A 49 -9.71 9.23 -21.55
N VAL A 50 -8.42 9.04 -21.85
CA VAL A 50 -7.52 8.14 -21.11
C VAL A 50 -7.19 8.73 -19.74
N ARG A 51 -6.95 10.05 -19.69
CA ARG A 51 -6.65 10.78 -18.46
C ARG A 51 -7.81 10.73 -17.45
N ARG A 52 -9.06 10.92 -17.90
CA ARG A 52 -10.24 10.85 -17.01
C ARG A 52 -10.45 9.46 -16.39
N GLY A 53 -10.09 8.39 -17.11
CA GLY A 53 -10.14 7.02 -16.59
C GLY A 53 -9.07 6.72 -15.53
N ALA A 54 -7.91 7.39 -15.60
CA ALA A 54 -6.78 7.16 -14.70
C ALA A 54 -6.86 7.92 -13.36
N LEU A 55 -7.55 9.07 -13.32
CA LEU A 55 -7.62 9.95 -12.14
C LEU A 55 -8.10 9.28 -10.84
N PRO A 56 -9.17 8.45 -10.83
CA PRO A 56 -9.66 7.84 -9.59
C PRO A 56 -8.69 6.81 -9.01
N GLY A 57 -8.06 6.02 -9.88
CA GLY A 57 -7.04 5.05 -9.49
C GLY A 57 -5.78 5.75 -8.98
N LEU A 58 -5.34 6.79 -9.69
CA LEU A 58 -4.15 7.56 -9.34
C LEU A 58 -4.22 8.13 -7.93
N TRP A 59 -5.39 8.68 -7.57
CA TRP A 59 -5.63 9.21 -6.24
C TRP A 59 -5.56 8.12 -5.16
N LEU A 60 -6.20 6.98 -5.39
CA LEU A 60 -6.26 5.90 -4.41
C LEU A 60 -4.90 5.22 -4.19
N HIS A 61 -4.20 4.87 -5.28
CA HIS A 61 -2.86 4.27 -5.21
C HIS A 61 -1.83 5.28 -4.66
N GLY A 62 -1.95 6.56 -5.04
CA GLY A 62 -1.06 7.62 -4.57
C GLY A 62 -1.23 7.86 -3.07
N LEU A 63 -2.47 7.96 -2.60
CA LEU A 63 -2.78 8.21 -1.20
C LEU A 63 -2.38 7.02 -0.31
N THR A 64 -2.61 5.79 -0.75
CA THR A 64 -2.17 4.59 -0.01
C THR A 64 -0.65 4.47 0.05
N LEU A 65 0.07 4.79 -1.04
CA LEU A 65 1.53 4.77 -1.05
C LEU A 65 2.13 5.85 -0.14
N VAL A 66 1.57 7.07 -0.17
CA VAL A 66 1.99 8.17 0.71
C VAL A 66 1.69 7.83 2.17
N ALA A 67 0.50 7.33 2.49
CA ALA A 67 0.15 6.92 3.84
C ALA A 67 1.08 5.81 4.37
N PHE A 68 1.46 4.85 3.52
CA PHE A 68 2.43 3.81 3.87
C PHE A 68 3.81 4.41 4.16
N ALA A 69 4.32 5.29 3.29
CA ALA A 69 5.63 5.91 3.47
C ALA A 69 5.68 6.78 4.73
N VAL A 70 4.68 7.64 4.93
CA VAL A 70 4.54 8.49 6.12
C VAL A 70 4.41 7.63 7.38
N GLY A 71 3.56 6.59 7.34
CA GLY A 71 3.39 5.66 8.45
C GLY A 71 4.69 4.93 8.81
N GLY A 72 5.49 4.53 7.82
CA GLY A 72 6.80 3.90 8.04
C GLY A 72 7.82 4.84 8.67
N VAL A 73 7.89 6.10 8.20
CA VAL A 73 8.79 7.12 8.77
C VAL A 73 8.37 7.47 10.20
N LEU A 74 7.08 7.74 10.43
CA LEU A 74 6.54 8.04 11.75
C LEU A 74 6.72 6.84 12.70
N GLY A 75 6.44 5.63 12.25
CA GLY A 75 6.64 4.41 13.04
C GLY A 75 8.09 4.23 13.47
N THR A 76 9.03 4.49 12.56
CA THR A 76 10.47 4.46 12.88
C THR A 76 10.84 5.56 13.87
N ALA A 77 10.36 6.79 13.68
CA ALA A 77 10.62 7.90 14.61
C ALA A 77 10.06 7.62 16.02
N ILE A 78 8.86 7.06 16.12
CA ILE A 78 8.23 6.65 17.37
C ILE A 78 9.04 5.50 18.02
N PHE A 79 9.49 4.53 17.23
CA PHE A 79 10.33 3.44 17.72
C PHE A 79 11.68 3.92 18.25
N LEU A 80 12.28 4.95 17.64
CA LEU A 80 13.52 5.56 18.18
C LEU A 80 13.31 6.20 19.56
N GLY A 81 12.11 6.72 19.83
CA GLY A 81 11.77 7.31 21.13
C GLY A 81 11.36 6.28 22.19
N LEU A 82 10.47 5.34 21.84
CA LEU A 82 9.90 4.37 22.79
C LEU A 82 10.67 3.04 22.86
N GLY A 83 11.52 2.77 21.86
CA GLY A 83 12.25 1.51 21.74
C GLY A 83 11.31 0.29 21.81
N ASN A 84 11.75 -0.72 22.56
CA ASN A 84 11.04 -1.99 22.67
C ASN A 84 9.66 -1.87 23.37
N TRP A 85 9.36 -0.75 24.04
CA TRP A 85 8.05 -0.51 24.68
C TRP A 85 6.94 -0.22 23.68
N LEU A 86 7.27 0.18 22.45
CA LEU A 86 6.27 0.42 21.42
C LEU A 86 5.44 -0.84 21.12
N LEU A 87 6.10 -2.00 21.11
CA LEU A 87 5.50 -3.29 20.77
C LEU A 87 4.40 -3.74 21.75
N PRO A 88 4.63 -3.81 23.08
CA PRO A 88 3.58 -4.18 24.03
C PRO A 88 2.46 -3.15 24.10
N ILE A 89 2.75 -1.84 23.90
CA ILE A 89 1.72 -0.79 23.86
C ILE A 89 0.77 -0.99 22.67
N LEU A 90 1.32 -1.19 21.46
CA LEU A 90 0.51 -1.46 20.27
C LEU A 90 -0.29 -2.76 20.41
N GLY A 91 0.33 -3.81 20.96
CA GLY A 91 -0.36 -5.07 21.25
C GLY A 91 -1.53 -4.91 22.21
N ALA A 92 -1.35 -4.16 23.30
CA ALA A 92 -2.42 -3.87 24.25
C ALA A 92 -3.55 -3.05 23.61
N ALA A 93 -3.22 -2.06 22.77
CA ALA A 93 -4.21 -1.27 22.06
C ALA A 93 -5.04 -2.12 21.08
N LEU A 94 -4.39 -3.02 20.33
CA LEU A 94 -5.07 -3.95 19.43
C LEU A 94 -5.98 -4.92 20.19
N LEU A 95 -5.52 -5.45 21.33
CA LEU A 95 -6.34 -6.30 22.20
C LEU A 95 -7.56 -5.55 22.73
N ALA A 96 -7.39 -4.33 23.20
CA ALA A 96 -8.48 -3.49 23.69
C ALA A 96 -9.54 -3.21 22.60
N LEU A 97 -9.11 -3.07 21.33
CA LEU A 97 -10.02 -2.91 20.20
C LEU A 97 -10.73 -4.22 19.82
N ALA A 98 -10.03 -5.36 19.87
CA ALA A 98 -10.56 -6.65 19.44
C ALA A 98 -11.50 -7.31 20.47
N LEU A 99 -11.23 -7.15 21.77
CA LEU A 99 -11.98 -7.76 22.87
C LEU A 99 -13.50 -7.50 22.82
N PRO A 100 -13.99 -6.27 22.60
CA PRO A 100 -15.41 -5.97 22.47
C PRO A 100 -16.07 -6.69 21.29
N ASP A 101 -15.39 -6.82 20.16
CA ASP A 101 -15.94 -7.45 18.96
C ASP A 101 -16.02 -8.97 19.10
N ILE A 102 -15.01 -9.59 19.71
CA ILE A 102 -15.03 -11.01 20.05
C ILE A 102 -16.17 -11.30 21.05
N ALA A 103 -16.32 -10.46 22.08
CA ALA A 103 -17.40 -10.59 23.06
C ALA A 103 -18.79 -10.41 22.41
N ARG A 104 -18.92 -9.48 21.45
CA ARG A 104 -20.17 -9.27 20.68
C ARG A 104 -20.52 -10.49 19.81
N VAL A 105 -19.54 -11.08 19.13
CA VAL A 105 -19.76 -12.29 18.31
C VAL A 105 -20.16 -13.48 19.18
N HIS A 106 -19.52 -13.65 20.34
CA HIS A 106 -19.83 -14.75 21.24
C HIS A 106 -21.25 -14.63 21.85
N ARG A 107 -21.68 -13.41 22.22
CA ARG A 107 -23.05 -13.15 22.70
C ARG A 107 -24.14 -13.29 21.64
N ARG A 108 -23.81 -13.23 20.35
CA ARG A 108 -24.78 -13.45 19.25
C ARG A 108 -24.95 -14.93 18.88
N ARG A 109 -24.03 -15.80 19.34
CA ARG A 109 -24.05 -17.24 19.09
C ARG A 109 -24.62 -18.05 20.27
N ALA A 110 -24.69 -17.46 21.46
CA ALA A 110 -25.36 -18.00 22.64
C ALA A 110 -26.81 -17.48 22.71
#